data_AF-A0A0J7K0H7-F1
#
_entry.id   AF-A0A0J7K0H7-F1
#
_cell.length_a   1.000
_cell.length_b   1.000
_cell.length_c   1.000
_cell.angle_alpha   90.00
_cell.angle_beta   90.00
_cell.angle_gamma   90.00
#
_symmetry.space_group_name_H-M   'P 1'
#
loop_
_entity.id
_entity.type
_entity.pdbx_description
1 polymer ?
#
loop_
_entity_poly.entity_id
_entity_poly.type
_entity_poly.pdbx_seq_one_letter_code
_entity_poly.pdbx_strand_id
1 'polypeptide(L)'
;TIVYGDMFFYNINKQGWTLIKAPGAPPPRCGHQAVATANRNGELWVFGGEFISPSESQFYHYRDLWVFRFAEKKWEKITYVQS
;
A
#
# COMPACT_ATOMS: atom_id res chain seq x y z
N THR A 1 -4.29 14.96 -12.66
CA THR A 1 -4.69 13.53 -12.42
C THR A 1 -4.93 13.21 -10.94
N ILE A 2 -5.89 12.34 -10.58
CA ILE A 2 -6.10 11.91 -9.18
C ILE A 2 -5.30 10.64 -8.89
N VAL A 3 -4.51 10.65 -7.81
CA VAL A 3 -3.78 9.47 -7.30
C VAL A 3 -4.48 8.96 -6.03
N TYR A 4 -4.79 7.66 -6.00
CA TYR A 4 -5.52 7.03 -4.89
C TYR A 4 -4.57 6.32 -3.92
N GLY A 5 -5.00 6.24 -2.66
CA GLY A 5 -4.36 5.42 -1.61
C GLY A 5 -5.26 4.29 -1.10
N ASP A 6 -6.39 4.06 -1.76
CA ASP A 6 -7.37 3.07 -1.34
C ASP A 6 -6.89 1.65 -1.67
N MET A 7 -7.19 0.72 -0.76
CA MET A 7 -6.95 -0.70 -0.97
C MET A 7 -8.27 -1.46 -0.86
N PHE A 8 -8.54 -2.35 -1.82
CA PHE A 8 -9.75 -3.16 -1.82
C PHE A 8 -9.41 -4.64 -1.85
N PHE A 9 -10.19 -5.45 -1.13
CA PHE A 9 -10.18 -6.90 -1.28
C PHE A 9 -11.39 -7.35 -2.09
N TYR A 10 -11.12 -8.15 -3.11
CA TYR A 10 -12.16 -8.86 -3.84
C TYR A 10 -12.44 -10.20 -3.17
N ASN A 11 -13.69 -10.44 -2.82
CA ASN A 11 -14.15 -11.73 -2.37
C ASN A 11 -14.76 -12.49 -3.56
N ILE A 12 -14.10 -13.55 -4.00
CA ILE A 12 -14.51 -14.36 -5.16
C ILE A 12 -15.87 -15.02 -4.91
N ASN A 13 -16.09 -15.59 -3.73
CA ASN A 13 -17.32 -16.32 -3.40
C ASN A 13 -18.55 -15.40 -3.32
N LYS A 14 -18.35 -14.16 -2.86
CA LYS A 14 -19.40 -13.14 -2.76
C LYS A 14 -19.46 -12.21 -3.97
N GLN A 15 -18.55 -12.37 -4.92
CA GLN A 15 -18.37 -11.52 -6.09
C GLN A 15 -18.39 -10.01 -5.76
N GLY A 16 -17.71 -9.63 -4.68
CA GLY A 16 -17.83 -8.27 -4.13
C GLY A 16 -16.51 -7.69 -3.66
N TRP A 17 -16.40 -6.36 -3.74
CA TRP A 17 -15.26 -5.60 -3.25
C TRP A 17 -15.53 -5.07 -1.83
N THR A 18 -14.51 -5.10 -0.98
CA THR A 18 -14.52 -4.48 0.34
C THR A 18 -13.37 -3.48 0.43
N LEU A 19 -13.70 -2.21 0.72
CA LEU A 19 -12.69 -1.20 1.02
C LEU A 19 -12.01 -1.53 2.36
N ILE A 20 -10.69 -1.60 2.36
CA ILE A 20 -9.89 -1.90 3.54
C ILE A 20 -9.45 -0.59 4.19
N LYS A 21 -10.07 -0.28 5.32
CA LYS A 21 -9.65 0.84 6.17
C LYS A 21 -8.58 0.37 7.14
N ALA A 22 -7.31 0.60 6.77
CA ALA A 22 -6.15 0.26 7.59
C ALA A 22 -5.44 1.56 8.02
N PRO A 23 -5.47 1.93 9.31
CA PRO A 23 -4.74 3.10 9.81
C PRO A 23 -3.25 2.98 9.50
N GLY A 24 -2.61 4.11 9.21
CA GLY A 24 -1.17 4.14 8.91
C GLY A 24 -0.80 3.58 7.53
N ALA A 25 -1.73 3.53 6.58
CA ALA A 25 -1.45 3.16 5.20
C ALA A 25 -0.41 4.08 4.54
N PRO A 26 0.34 3.59 3.53
CA PRO A 26 1.18 4.47 2.72
C PRO A 26 0.35 5.60 2.09
N PRO A 27 0.93 6.80 1.91
CA PRO A 27 0.27 7.87 1.16
C PRO A 27 -0.06 7.44 -0.28
N PRO A 28 -1.06 8.08 -0.92
CA PRO A 28 -1.47 7.79 -2.28
C PRO A 28 -0.29 7.73 -3.25
N ARG A 29 -0.24 6.67 -4.06
CA ARG A 29 0.89 6.42 -4.98
C ARG A 29 0.47 5.58 -6.18
N CYS A 30 1.04 5.86 -7.33
CA CYS A 30 1.00 5.02 -8.53
C CYS A 30 2.42 4.51 -8.87
N GLY A 31 2.54 3.65 -9.90
CA GLY A 31 3.83 3.16 -10.38
C GLY A 31 4.67 2.38 -9.36
N HIS A 32 4.07 1.93 -8.25
CA HIS A 32 4.75 1.19 -7.20
C HIS A 32 4.93 -0.29 -7.60
N GLN A 33 5.92 -0.94 -6.98
CA GLN A 33 6.06 -2.39 -7.07
C GLN A 33 5.33 -3.06 -5.91
N ALA A 34 4.67 -4.18 -6.18
CA ALA A 34 3.92 -4.92 -5.16
C ALA A 34 4.21 -6.43 -5.26
N VAL A 35 4.42 -7.08 -4.10
CA VAL A 35 4.64 -8.53 -4.01
C VAL A 35 3.86 -9.09 -2.83
N ALA A 36 3.09 -10.16 -3.05
CA ALA A 36 2.42 -10.90 -1.99
C ALA A 36 3.24 -12.13 -1.61
N THR A 37 3.33 -12.43 -0.30
CA THR A 37 4.02 -13.63 0.22
C THR A 37 3.13 -14.37 1.22
N ALA A 38 3.38 -15.66 1.41
CA ALA A 38 2.69 -16.48 2.40
C ALA A 38 3.31 -16.39 3.81
N ASN A 39 4.40 -15.64 3.98
CA ASN A 39 5.06 -15.48 5.28
C ASN A 39 4.11 -14.83 6.30
N ARG A 40 4.29 -15.17 7.58
CA ARG A 40 3.54 -14.59 8.71
C ARG A 40 2.02 -14.48 8.48
N ASN A 41 1.41 -15.54 7.93
CA ASN A 41 -0.03 -15.60 7.61
C ASN A 41 -0.48 -14.61 6.53
N GLY A 42 0.42 -14.29 5.60
CA GLY A 42 0.15 -13.42 4.46
C GLY A 42 0.70 -12.02 4.68
N GLU A 43 1.47 -11.56 3.70
CA GLU A 43 2.02 -10.21 3.64
C GLU A 43 1.89 -9.64 2.23
N LEU A 44 1.55 -8.36 2.11
CA LEU A 44 1.66 -7.59 0.87
C LEU A 44 2.71 -6.51 1.05
N TRP A 45 3.79 -6.63 0.29
CA TRP A 45 4.90 -5.68 0.29
C TRP A 45 4.71 -4.67 -0.83
N VAL A 46 4.91 -3.39 -0.52
CA VAL A 46 4.84 -2.28 -1.48
C VAL A 46 6.12 -1.45 -1.37
N PHE A 47 6.82 -1.28 -2.50
CA PHE A 47 8.03 -0.47 -2.57
C PHE A 47 7.87 0.67 -3.57
N GLY A 48 8.31 1.86 -3.15
CA GLY A 48 8.42 3.03 -4.00
C GLY A 48 7.09 3.50 -4.61
N GLY A 49 7.14 3.90 -5.88
CA GLY A 49 6.06 4.56 -6.59
C GLY A 49 6.16 6.08 -6.55
N GLU A 50 5.14 6.76 -7.05
CA GLU A 50 5.14 8.21 -7.19
C GLU A 50 3.76 8.83 -6.92
N PHE A 51 3.78 10.09 -6.51
CA PHE A 51 2.60 10.93 -6.34
C PHE A 51 2.70 12.14 -7.27
N ILE A 52 1.58 12.48 -7.90
CA ILE A 52 1.40 13.74 -8.61
C ILE A 52 0.15 14.44 -8.06
N SER A 53 0.25 15.75 -7.81
CA SER A 53 -0.93 16.51 -7.37
C SER A 53 -2.00 16.55 -8.47
N PRO A 54 -3.29 16.78 -8.11
CA PRO A 54 -4.34 16.96 -9.10
C PRO A 54 -4.04 18.06 -10.12
N SER A 55 -3.39 19.13 -9.68
CA SER A 55 -2.91 20.27 -10.47
C SER A 55 -1.65 20.00 -11.28
N GLU A 56 -1.02 18.84 -11.11
CA GLU A 56 0.21 18.42 -11.79
C GLU A 56 1.44 19.31 -11.50
N SER A 57 1.36 20.10 -10.43
CA SER A 57 2.41 21.02 -10.00
C SER A 57 3.35 20.45 -8.95
N GLN A 58 2.95 19.39 -8.25
CA GLN A 58 3.79 18.70 -7.26
C GLN A 58 4.00 17.26 -7.68
N PHE A 59 5.24 16.82 -7.63
CA PHE A 59 5.65 15.48 -7.98
C PHE A 59 6.61 14.94 -6.93
N TYR A 60 6.41 13.69 -6.52
CA TYR A 60 7.21 13.06 -5.48
C TYR A 60 7.44 11.59 -5.80
N HIS A 61 8.70 11.16 -5.83
CA HIS A 61 9.07 9.76 -5.94
C HIS A 61 9.34 9.16 -4.55
N TYR A 62 8.55 8.15 -4.18
CA TYR A 62 8.75 7.40 -2.96
C TYR A 62 9.92 6.43 -3.10
N ARG A 63 10.69 6.28 -2.03
CA ARG A 63 11.77 5.28 -1.87
C ARG A 63 11.60 4.46 -0.60
N ASP A 64 10.38 4.46 -0.05
CA ASP A 64 10.06 3.75 1.18
C ASP A 64 9.51 2.35 0.90
N LEU A 65 9.62 1.50 1.92
CA LEU A 65 9.12 0.13 1.92
C LEU A 65 8.00 0.01 2.96
N TRP A 66 6.90 -0.59 2.52
CA TRP A 66 5.72 -0.83 3.34
C TRP A 66 5.34 -2.31 3.28
N VAL A 67 4.76 -2.81 4.37
CA VAL A 67 4.15 -4.13 4.40
C VAL A 67 2.75 -4.04 5.01
N PHE A 68 1.78 -4.66 4.35
CA PHE A 68 0.47 -4.92 4.92
C PHE A 68 0.45 -6.35 5.46
N ARG A 69 0.22 -6.50 6.76
CA ARG A 69 0.06 -7.80 7.41
C ARG A 69 -1.40 -8.23 7.33
N PHE A 70 -1.71 -9.28 6.57
CA PHE A 70 -3.10 -9.70 6.35
C PHE A 70 -3.79 -10.18 7.63
N ALA A 71 -3.06 -10.90 8.49
CA ALA A 71 -3.59 -11.39 9.76
C ALA A 71 -4.04 -10.25 10.70
N GLU A 72 -3.30 -9.13 10.71
CA GLU A 72 -3.56 -8.00 11.59
C GLU A 72 -4.40 -6.90 10.94
N LYS A 73 -4.49 -6.93 9.60
CA LYS A 73 -5.08 -5.88 8.76
C LYS A 73 -4.45 -4.51 8.99
N LYS A 74 -3.13 -4.47 9.10
CA LYS A 74 -2.36 -3.26 9.41
C LYS A 74 -1.23 -3.04 8.42
N TRP A 75 -0.96 -1.77 8.15
CA TRP A 75 0.23 -1.33 7.44
C TRP A 75 1.35 -1.03 8.43
N GLU A 76 2.56 -1.38 8.04
CA GLU A 76 3.79 -1.03 8.74
C GLU A 76 4.76 -0.40 7.75
N LYS A 77 5.32 0.77 8.10
CA LYS A 77 6.46 1.32 7.38
C LYS A 77 7.72 0.64 7.86
N ILE A 78 8.49 0.07 6.96
CA ILE A 78 9.76 -0.55 7.30
C ILE A 78 10.82 0.54 7.32
N THR A 79 11.34 0.82 8.52
CA THR A 79 12.48 1.70 8.72
C THR A 79 13.68 0.87 9.14
N TYR A 80 14.86 1.27 8.69
CA TYR A 80 16.08 0.73 9.27
C TYR A 80 16.19 1.19 10.72
N VAL A 81 16.30 0.25 11.66
CA VAL A 81 16.74 0.56 13.02
C VAL A 81 18.23 0.23 13.03
N GLN A 82 19.05 1.27 13.15
CA GLN A 82 20.48 1.10 13.37
C GLN A 82 20.63 0.54 14.81
N SER A 83 21.01 -0.73 14.93
CA SER A 83 21.40 -1.35 16.21
C SER A 83 22.68 -0.73 16.74
#